data_AF-A0A5S9MJ99-F1
#
_entry.id   AF-A0A5S9MJ99-F1
#
_cell.length_a   1.000
_cell.length_b   1.000
_cell.length_c   1.000
_cell.angle_alpha   90.00
_cell.angle_beta   90.00
_cell.angle_gamma   90.00
#
_symmetry.space_group_name_H-M   'P 1'
#
loop_
_entity.id
_entity.type
_entity.pdbx_description
1 polymer ?
#
loop_
_entity_poly.entity_id
_entity_poly.type
_entity_poly.pdbx_seq_one_letter_code
_entity_poly.pdbx_strand_id
1 'polypeptide(L)'
;MLGVLFTSILRGMPIDQDMNMYAGFTDFVNLYSVIGGLAVTVLCLLHGLIFVTLRTEGDLRDRARKLGQRVLLIALPVLVIFVGVSIIETDIYTVRPIITIPLTVLIVVCYVAALVLMRKERDGWTFLFTGAGIMVTVSMLFTALFPRVMISSISHSFDLTIQNAASGSYSLTVMTIVAVSLLPFVLGYQIWSYYVFRKRVSGKEPMTY
;
A
#
# COMPACT_ATOMS: atom_id res chain seq x y z
N MET A 1 3.68 3.23 10.88
CA MET A 1 2.67 2.47 11.66
C MET A 1 1.73 1.66 10.75
N LEU A 2 1.10 2.25 9.73
CA LEU A 2 0.16 1.53 8.86
C LEU A 2 0.70 0.18 8.32
N GLY A 3 1.92 0.17 7.76
CA GLY A 3 2.52 -1.06 7.23
C GLY A 3 2.79 -2.12 8.30
N VAL A 4 3.13 -1.70 9.53
CA VAL A 4 3.33 -2.60 10.68
C VAL A 4 2.00 -3.27 11.04
N LEU A 5 0.92 -2.50 11.15
CA LEU A 5 -0.39 -3.01 11.52
C LEU A 5 -0.92 -4.05 10.52
N PHE A 6 -0.91 -3.74 9.22
CA PHE A 6 -1.43 -4.67 8.22
C PHE A 6 -0.62 -5.96 8.09
N THR A 7 0.69 -5.90 8.35
CA THR A 7 1.53 -7.09 8.30
C THR A 7 1.43 -7.94 9.56
N SER A 8 1.21 -7.35 10.73
CA SER A 8 0.81 -8.13 11.91
C SER A 8 -0.52 -8.86 11.69
N ILE A 9 -1.50 -8.22 11.06
CA ILE A 9 -2.79 -8.85 10.72
C ILE A 9 -2.60 -10.03 9.76
N LEU A 10 -1.69 -9.91 8.78
CA LEU A 10 -1.35 -10.99 7.84
C LEU A 10 -0.64 -12.17 8.51
N ARG A 11 0.17 -11.91 9.54
CA ARG A 11 0.84 -12.96 10.33
C ARG A 11 -0.12 -13.68 11.27
N GLY A 12 -1.14 -12.97 11.72
CA GLY A 12 -2.14 -13.45 12.66
C GLY A 12 -1.98 -12.81 14.04
N MET A 13 -3.11 -12.69 14.73
CA MET A 13 -3.24 -12.07 16.05
C MET A 13 -3.83 -13.08 17.05
N PRO A 14 -3.50 -12.98 18.35
CA PRO A 14 -4.04 -13.91 19.35
C PRO A 14 -5.53 -13.63 19.58
N ILE A 15 -6.37 -14.36 18.86
CA ILE A 15 -7.83 -14.31 18.93
C ILE A 15 -8.34 -15.64 19.48
N ASP A 16 -9.11 -15.58 20.56
CA ASP A 16 -9.65 -16.75 21.23
C ASP A 16 -11.00 -17.22 20.66
N GLN A 17 -11.56 -18.27 21.26
CA GLN A 17 -12.86 -18.85 20.89
C GLN A 17 -14.05 -17.91 21.04
N ASP A 18 -13.95 -16.92 21.93
CA ASP A 18 -14.99 -15.93 22.21
C ASP A 18 -14.83 -14.70 21.29
N MET A 19 -13.92 -14.77 20.32
CA MET A 19 -13.61 -13.72 19.34
C MET A 19 -13.03 -12.46 19.99
N ASN A 20 -12.39 -12.61 21.15
CA ASN A 20 -11.65 -11.55 21.82
C ASN A 20 -10.18 -11.58 21.42
N MET A 21 -9.59 -10.40 21.21
CA MET A 21 -8.18 -10.25 20.86
C MET A 21 -7.39 -9.75 22.08
N TYR A 22 -6.44 -10.57 22.56
CA TYR A 22 -5.55 -10.24 23.67
C TYR A 22 -4.11 -10.03 23.17
N ALA A 23 -3.90 -8.99 22.37
CA ALA A 23 -2.62 -8.70 21.75
C ALA A 23 -1.70 -7.85 22.63
N GLY A 24 -0.45 -8.29 22.79
CA GLY A 24 0.64 -7.53 23.39
C GLY A 24 1.42 -6.70 22.37
N PHE A 25 2.40 -5.92 22.85
CA PHE A 25 3.24 -5.07 21.99
C PHE A 25 4.00 -5.88 20.92
N THR A 26 4.50 -7.06 21.25
CA THR A 26 5.30 -7.91 20.36
C THR A 26 4.48 -8.58 19.25
N ASP A 27 3.17 -8.69 19.43
CA ASP A 27 2.27 -9.18 18.37
C ASP A 27 2.16 -8.14 17.24
N PHE A 28 2.13 -6.85 17.62
CA PHE A 28 2.16 -5.74 16.67
C PHE A 28 3.57 -5.43 16.15
N VAL A 29 4.60 -5.47 17.00
CA VAL A 29 5.97 -5.11 16.64
C VAL A 29 6.86 -6.33 16.72
N ASN A 30 7.06 -6.97 15.57
CA ASN A 30 7.93 -8.12 15.38
C ASN A 30 8.74 -7.94 14.08
N LEU A 31 9.66 -8.88 13.81
CA LEU A 31 10.54 -8.78 12.65
C LEU A 31 9.76 -8.67 11.34
N TYR A 32 8.70 -9.48 11.18
CA TYR A 32 7.86 -9.45 9.98
C TYR A 32 7.15 -8.09 9.84
N SER A 33 6.56 -7.58 10.92
CA SER A 33 5.79 -6.34 10.86
C SER A 33 6.67 -5.10 10.68
N VAL A 34 7.89 -5.10 11.21
CA VAL A 34 8.89 -4.05 10.97
C VAL A 34 9.33 -4.03 9.50
N ILE A 35 9.56 -5.20 8.89
CA ILE A 35 9.89 -5.29 7.45
C ILE A 35 8.73 -4.77 6.60
N GLY A 36 7.48 -5.13 6.95
CA GLY A 36 6.28 -4.57 6.34
C GLY A 36 6.16 -3.05 6.46
N GLY A 37 6.41 -2.53 7.65
CA GLY A 37 6.45 -1.09 7.93
C GLY A 37 7.53 -0.36 7.11
N LEU A 38 8.73 -0.96 7.00
CA LEU A 38 9.82 -0.43 6.20
C LEU A 38 9.46 -0.42 4.71
N ALA A 39 8.87 -1.51 4.19
CA ALA A 39 8.42 -1.61 2.81
C ALA A 39 7.45 -0.47 2.46
N VAL A 40 6.36 -0.33 3.23
CA VAL A 40 5.38 0.75 3.00
C VAL A 40 6.03 2.14 3.07
N THR A 41 6.93 2.36 4.03
CA THR A 41 7.61 3.65 4.18
C THR A 41 8.48 3.98 2.95
N VAL A 42 9.27 3.01 2.47
CA VAL A 42 10.13 3.18 1.30
C VAL A 42 9.29 3.40 0.03
N LEU A 43 8.18 2.68 -0.13
CA LEU A 43 7.27 2.84 -1.27
C LEU A 43 6.59 4.22 -1.28
N CYS A 44 6.12 4.69 -0.12
CA CYS A 44 5.51 6.01 0.01
C CYS A 44 6.54 7.12 -0.25
N LEU A 45 7.75 7.00 0.29
CA LEU A 45 8.84 7.95 0.04
C LEU A 45 9.18 8.01 -1.46
N LEU A 46 9.32 6.84 -2.10
CA LEU A 46 9.55 6.75 -3.53
C LEU A 46 8.44 7.45 -4.32
N HIS A 47 7.18 7.09 -4.08
CA HIS A 47 6.05 7.65 -4.82
C HIS A 47 5.95 9.18 -4.63
N GLY A 48 6.23 9.67 -3.41
CA GLY A 48 6.34 11.10 -3.12
C GLY A 48 7.47 11.79 -3.87
N LEU A 49 8.66 11.18 -3.96
CA LEU A 49 9.77 11.74 -4.74
C LEU A 49 9.43 11.83 -6.23
N ILE A 50 8.79 10.80 -6.80
CA ILE A 50 8.35 10.84 -8.19
C ILE A 50 7.27 11.91 -8.39
N PHE A 51 6.34 12.06 -7.45
CA PHE A 51 5.38 13.16 -7.47
C PHE A 51 6.08 14.52 -7.50
N VAL A 52 7.12 14.73 -6.66
CA VAL A 52 7.92 15.97 -6.69
C VAL A 52 8.55 16.21 -8.05
N THR A 53 9.04 15.16 -8.74
CA THR A 53 9.60 15.33 -10.10
C THR A 53 8.58 15.80 -11.15
N LEU A 54 7.30 15.51 -10.95
CA LEU A 54 6.23 15.99 -11.84
C LEU A 54 5.86 17.45 -11.58
N ARG A 55 6.05 17.92 -10.35
CA ARG A 55 5.50 19.17 -9.83
C ARG A 55 6.54 20.28 -9.70
N THR A 56 7.82 19.97 -9.82
CA THR A 56 8.92 20.93 -9.66
C THR A 56 9.77 21.04 -10.92
N GLU A 57 10.54 22.11 -11.04
CA GLU A 57 11.49 22.37 -12.13
C GLU A 57 12.90 22.67 -11.62
N GLY A 58 13.89 22.62 -12.51
CA GLY A 58 15.29 22.91 -12.19
C GLY A 58 15.91 21.95 -11.16
N ASP A 59 16.81 22.48 -10.34
CA ASP A 59 17.65 21.70 -9.41
C ASP A 59 16.84 20.82 -8.44
N LEU A 60 15.67 21.26 -8.00
CA LEU A 60 14.83 20.49 -7.09
C LEU A 60 14.29 19.23 -7.75
N ARG A 61 13.91 19.31 -9.03
CA ARG A 61 13.47 18.15 -9.83
C ARG A 61 14.59 17.14 -9.98
N ASP A 62 15.80 17.60 -10.28
CA ASP A 62 16.96 16.73 -10.47
C ASP A 62 17.40 16.05 -9.16
N ARG A 63 17.35 16.78 -8.04
CA ARG A 63 17.59 16.22 -6.70
C ARG A 63 16.55 15.17 -6.34
N ALA A 64 15.27 15.45 -6.56
CA ALA A 64 14.19 14.49 -6.32
C ALA A 64 14.35 13.23 -7.17
N ARG A 65 14.74 13.36 -8.45
CA ARG A 65 15.00 12.22 -9.33
C ARG A 65 16.20 11.39 -8.87
N LYS A 66 17.34 12.04 -8.56
CA LYS A 66 18.54 11.33 -8.08
C LYS A 66 18.26 10.57 -6.78
N LEU A 67 17.55 11.18 -5.84
CA LEU A 67 17.13 10.51 -4.62
C LEU A 67 16.12 9.39 -4.90
N GLY A 68 15.13 9.62 -5.77
CA GLY A 68 14.14 8.62 -6.19
C GLY A 68 14.78 7.38 -6.81
N GLN A 69 15.83 7.55 -7.63
CA GLN A 69 16.61 6.45 -8.19
C GLN A 69 17.30 5.61 -7.10
N ARG A 70 17.89 6.26 -6.09
CA ARG A 70 18.51 5.56 -4.95
C ARG A 70 17.48 4.84 -4.11
N VAL A 71 16.37 5.50 -3.78
CA VAL A 71 15.28 4.93 -2.98
C VAL A 71 14.64 3.75 -3.72
N LEU A 72 14.48 3.81 -5.04
CA LEU A 72 13.95 2.68 -5.82
C LEU A 72 14.89 1.47 -5.81
N LEU A 73 16.21 1.70 -5.86
CA LEU A 73 17.20 0.62 -5.73
C LEU A 73 17.18 -0.03 -4.33
N ILE A 74 16.75 0.70 -3.30
CA ILE A 74 16.51 0.16 -1.95
C ILE A 74 15.13 -0.52 -1.87
N ALA A 75 14.12 0.01 -2.56
CA ALA A 75 12.76 -0.52 -2.55
C ALA A 75 12.70 -1.96 -3.08
N LEU A 76 13.42 -2.27 -4.17
CA LEU A 76 13.44 -3.60 -4.77
C LEU A 76 13.91 -4.71 -3.80
N PRO A 77 15.10 -4.64 -3.17
CA PRO A 77 15.52 -5.65 -2.22
C PRO A 77 14.62 -5.70 -0.98
N VAL A 78 14.11 -4.55 -0.50
CA VAL A 78 13.13 -4.54 0.62
C VAL A 78 11.86 -5.30 0.25
N LEU A 79 11.34 -5.13 -0.97
CA LEU A 79 10.19 -5.89 -1.46
C LEU A 79 10.49 -7.39 -1.60
N VAL A 80 11.67 -7.75 -2.10
CA VAL A 80 12.10 -9.16 -2.21
C VAL A 80 12.19 -9.81 -0.83
N ILE A 81 12.81 -9.12 0.14
CA ILE A 81 12.88 -9.58 1.53
C ILE A 81 11.48 -9.71 2.11
N PHE A 82 10.60 -8.72 1.90
CA PHE A 82 9.23 -8.77 2.39
C PHE A 82 8.45 -9.95 1.82
N VAL A 83 8.58 -10.24 0.53
CA VAL A 83 7.97 -11.42 -0.10
C VAL A 83 8.55 -12.71 0.48
N GLY A 84 9.87 -12.81 0.60
CA GLY A 84 10.54 -13.99 1.16
C GLY A 84 10.09 -14.30 2.59
N VAL A 85 10.06 -13.29 3.46
CA VAL A 85 9.58 -13.47 4.84
C VAL A 85 8.08 -13.75 4.86
N SER A 86 7.27 -13.15 3.97
CA SER A 86 5.83 -13.45 3.87
C SER A 86 5.57 -14.91 3.50
N ILE A 87 6.40 -15.53 2.66
CA ILE A 87 6.28 -16.95 2.32
C ILE A 87 6.51 -17.85 3.55
N ILE A 88 7.34 -17.41 4.50
CA ILE A 88 7.73 -18.18 5.68
C ILE A 88 6.73 -17.96 6.84
N GLU A 89 6.34 -16.72 7.07
CA GLU A 89 5.57 -16.30 8.26
C GLU A 89 4.06 -16.25 8.03
N THR A 90 3.58 -16.41 6.79
CA THR A 90 2.14 -16.27 6.48
C THR A 90 1.64 -17.36 5.53
N ASP A 91 0.32 -17.54 5.49
CA ASP A 91 -0.37 -18.50 4.63
C ASP A 91 -0.84 -17.90 3.28
N ILE A 92 -0.46 -16.65 2.98
CA ILE A 92 -0.93 -15.89 1.81
C ILE A 92 -0.70 -16.63 0.49
N TYR A 93 0.44 -17.30 0.37
CA TYR A 93 0.83 -18.01 -0.85
C TYR A 93 0.35 -19.46 -0.87
N THR A 94 -0.13 -20.01 0.25
CA THR A 94 -0.62 -21.39 0.33
C THR A 94 -2.13 -21.47 0.14
N VAL A 95 -2.90 -20.48 0.65
CA VAL A 95 -4.37 -20.48 0.59
C VAL A 95 -4.89 -20.10 -0.81
N ARG A 96 -4.27 -19.11 -1.48
CA ARG A 96 -4.72 -18.62 -2.80
C ARG A 96 -3.59 -18.40 -3.83
N PRO A 97 -2.72 -19.40 -4.08
CA PRO A 97 -1.53 -19.24 -4.94
C PRO A 97 -1.86 -18.73 -6.35
N ILE A 98 -3.00 -19.16 -6.91
CA ILE A 98 -3.41 -18.84 -8.29
C ILE A 98 -3.55 -17.33 -8.52
N ILE A 99 -3.96 -16.56 -7.50
CA ILE A 99 -4.12 -15.11 -7.63
C ILE A 99 -3.00 -14.34 -6.93
N THR A 100 -2.47 -14.83 -5.80
CA THR A 100 -1.45 -14.10 -5.04
C THR A 100 -0.11 -14.09 -5.74
N ILE A 101 0.30 -15.19 -6.39
CA ILE A 101 1.58 -15.27 -7.12
C ILE A 101 1.58 -14.30 -8.32
N PRO A 102 0.57 -14.29 -9.22
CA PRO A 102 0.52 -13.30 -10.30
C PRO A 102 0.50 -11.85 -9.82
N LEU A 103 -0.20 -11.55 -8.71
CA LEU A 103 -0.21 -10.21 -8.13
C LEU A 103 1.19 -9.81 -7.62
N THR A 104 1.92 -10.72 -6.97
CA THR A 104 3.32 -10.45 -6.56
C THR A 104 4.22 -10.21 -7.76
N VAL A 105 4.10 -11.02 -8.82
CA VAL A 105 4.85 -10.80 -10.06
C VAL A 105 4.50 -9.45 -10.67
N LEU A 106 3.22 -9.07 -10.69
CA LEU A 106 2.77 -7.78 -11.20
C LEU A 106 3.34 -6.60 -10.40
N ILE A 107 3.42 -6.71 -9.07
CA ILE A 107 4.08 -5.71 -8.20
C ILE A 107 5.56 -5.54 -8.62
N VAL A 108 6.29 -6.65 -8.78
CA VAL A 108 7.70 -6.62 -9.21
C VAL A 108 7.82 -5.97 -10.59
N VAL A 109 6.96 -6.35 -11.54
CA VAL A 109 6.93 -5.77 -12.89
C VAL A 109 6.68 -4.26 -12.83
N CYS A 110 5.74 -3.79 -12.00
CA CYS A 110 5.48 -2.36 -11.84
C CYS A 110 6.72 -1.59 -11.35
N TYR A 111 7.42 -2.07 -10.33
CA TYR A 111 8.59 -1.38 -9.79
C TYR A 111 9.84 -1.50 -10.69
N VAL A 112 10.00 -2.60 -11.41
CA VAL A 112 11.05 -2.74 -12.44
C VAL A 112 10.78 -1.83 -13.63
N ALA A 113 9.52 -1.75 -14.09
CA ALA A 113 9.13 -0.81 -15.13
C ALA A 113 9.36 0.64 -14.69
N ALA A 114 9.00 0.99 -13.46
CA ALA A 114 9.28 2.30 -12.87
C ALA A 114 10.79 2.61 -12.86
N LEU A 115 11.66 1.62 -12.58
CA LEU A 115 13.12 1.81 -12.61
C LEU A 115 13.62 2.16 -14.01
N VAL A 116 13.19 1.41 -15.01
CA VAL A 116 13.58 1.65 -16.41
C VAL A 116 13.07 3.00 -16.89
N LEU A 117 11.82 3.34 -16.58
CA LEU A 117 11.19 4.60 -16.98
C LEU A 117 11.81 5.82 -16.31
N MET A 118 12.17 5.69 -15.03
CA MET A 118 12.87 6.75 -14.31
C MET A 118 14.27 6.99 -14.84
N ARG A 119 15.00 5.94 -15.26
CA ARG A 119 16.29 6.08 -15.95
C ARG A 119 16.16 6.72 -17.32
N LYS A 120 15.03 6.54 -17.99
CA LYS A 120 14.67 7.21 -19.26
C LYS A 120 14.03 8.60 -19.06
N GLU A 121 14.04 9.12 -17.83
CA GLU A 121 13.47 10.42 -17.46
C GLU A 121 11.98 10.61 -17.80
N ARG A 122 11.23 9.52 -17.91
CA ARG A 122 9.79 9.53 -18.21
C ARG A 122 8.97 9.63 -16.92
N ASP A 123 9.11 10.73 -16.20
CA ASP A 123 8.55 10.92 -14.85
C ASP A 123 7.04 10.61 -14.74
N GLY A 124 6.24 10.94 -15.76
CA GLY A 124 4.79 10.67 -15.76
C GLY A 124 4.46 9.18 -15.77
N TRP A 125 5.19 8.40 -16.55
CA TRP A 125 5.04 6.95 -16.57
C TRP A 125 5.59 6.31 -15.29
N THR A 126 6.71 6.82 -14.78
CA THR A 126 7.24 6.38 -13.48
C THR A 126 6.22 6.58 -12.36
N PHE A 127 5.50 7.71 -12.35
CA PHE A 127 4.45 7.99 -11.37
C PHE A 127 3.30 6.99 -11.49
N LEU A 128 2.84 6.73 -12.72
CA LEU A 128 1.79 5.75 -12.97
C LEU A 128 2.18 4.35 -12.47
N PHE A 129 3.38 3.87 -12.79
CA PHE A 129 3.81 2.52 -12.40
C PHE A 129 4.08 2.39 -10.89
N THR A 130 4.62 3.43 -10.23
CA THR A 130 4.76 3.41 -8.76
C THR A 130 3.42 3.46 -8.05
N GLY A 131 2.47 4.25 -8.54
CA GLY A 131 1.09 4.29 -8.03
C GLY A 131 0.35 2.97 -8.28
N ALA A 132 0.47 2.40 -9.47
CA ALA A 132 -0.06 1.08 -9.79
C ALA A 132 0.54 0.01 -8.88
N GLY A 133 1.85 0.00 -8.64
CA GLY A 133 2.49 -0.93 -7.71
C GLY A 133 1.91 -0.86 -6.29
N ILE A 134 1.63 0.35 -5.79
CA ILE A 134 0.95 0.53 -4.49
C ILE A 134 -0.48 -0.03 -4.55
N MET A 135 -1.25 0.31 -5.59
CA MET A 135 -2.62 -0.21 -5.76
C MET A 135 -2.64 -1.74 -5.78
N VAL A 136 -1.78 -2.37 -6.59
CA VAL A 136 -1.68 -3.84 -6.66
C VAL A 136 -1.27 -4.43 -5.32
N THR A 137 -0.34 -3.81 -4.59
CA THR A 137 0.07 -4.25 -3.25
C THR A 137 -1.11 -4.23 -2.27
N VAL A 138 -1.89 -3.16 -2.26
CA VAL A 138 -3.08 -3.04 -1.40
C VAL A 138 -4.16 -4.04 -1.83
N SER A 139 -4.41 -4.19 -3.13
CA SER A 139 -5.35 -5.19 -3.64
C SER A 139 -4.93 -6.62 -3.29
N MET A 140 -3.64 -6.92 -3.36
CA MET A 140 -3.09 -8.23 -2.98
C MET A 140 -3.31 -8.52 -1.49
N LEU A 141 -3.07 -7.54 -0.61
CA LEU A 141 -3.32 -7.66 0.83
C LEU A 141 -4.77 -8.10 1.12
N PHE A 142 -5.75 -7.42 0.55
CA PHE A 142 -7.17 -7.76 0.77
C PHE A 142 -7.57 -9.07 0.08
N THR A 143 -7.00 -9.37 -1.09
CA THR A 143 -7.23 -10.64 -1.79
C THR A 143 -6.68 -11.84 -1.01
N ALA A 144 -5.53 -11.65 -0.37
CA ALA A 144 -4.89 -12.66 0.48
C ALA A 144 -5.68 -12.94 1.76
N LEU A 145 -6.24 -11.90 2.36
CA LEU A 145 -7.06 -12.03 3.56
C LEU A 145 -8.42 -12.68 3.26
N PHE A 146 -9.08 -12.32 2.15
CA PHE A 146 -10.44 -12.74 1.85
C PHE A 146 -10.68 -14.28 1.91
N PRO A 147 -11.73 -14.76 2.63
CA PRO A 147 -12.83 -14.02 3.27
C PRO A 147 -12.54 -13.56 4.70
N ARG A 148 -11.32 -13.78 5.19
CA ARG A 148 -10.86 -13.34 6.51
C ARG A 148 -10.57 -11.84 6.45
N VAL A 149 -10.80 -11.17 7.56
CA VAL A 149 -10.44 -9.76 7.80
C VAL A 149 -9.29 -9.69 8.79
N MET A 150 -9.21 -10.66 9.71
CA MET A 150 -8.09 -10.85 10.64
C MET A 150 -7.91 -12.34 10.92
N ILE A 151 -6.66 -12.81 10.91
CA ILE A 151 -6.29 -14.22 11.10
C ILE A 151 -6.00 -14.47 12.59
N SER A 152 -6.49 -15.57 13.15
CA SER A 152 -6.13 -16.00 14.51
C SER A 152 -4.82 -16.78 14.49
N SER A 153 -3.90 -16.44 15.39
CA SER A 153 -2.67 -17.21 15.62
C SER A 153 -2.87 -18.44 16.50
N ILE A 154 -4.04 -18.58 17.16
CA ILE A 154 -4.35 -19.70 18.06
C ILE A 154 -4.99 -20.87 17.28
N SER A 155 -5.98 -20.57 16.44
CA SER A 155 -6.64 -21.58 15.60
C SER A 155 -7.42 -20.89 14.46
N HIS A 156 -7.34 -21.44 13.25
CA HIS A 156 -8.13 -20.98 12.10
C HIS A 156 -9.67 -21.03 12.31
N SER A 157 -10.14 -21.80 13.30
CA SER A 157 -11.56 -21.78 13.69
C SER A 157 -12.02 -20.44 14.28
N PHE A 158 -11.07 -19.61 14.74
CA PHE A 158 -11.31 -18.32 15.38
C PHE A 158 -10.96 -17.13 14.46
N ASP A 159 -10.81 -17.38 13.16
CA ASP A 159 -10.58 -16.32 12.18
C ASP A 159 -11.78 -15.35 12.14
N LEU A 160 -11.50 -14.05 12.18
CA LEU A 160 -12.51 -13.02 11.94
C LEU A 160 -12.76 -12.93 10.43
N THR A 161 -13.95 -13.28 10.00
CA THR A 161 -14.39 -13.33 8.61
C THR A 161 -15.45 -12.28 8.33
N ILE A 162 -15.69 -11.98 7.05
CA ILE A 162 -16.76 -11.08 6.66
C ILE A 162 -18.15 -11.54 7.13
N GLN A 163 -18.34 -12.83 7.46
CA GLN A 163 -19.62 -13.36 7.92
C GLN A 163 -19.82 -13.16 9.43
N ASN A 164 -18.77 -13.34 10.24
CA ASN A 164 -18.87 -13.26 11.70
C ASN A 164 -18.52 -11.87 12.26
N ALA A 165 -17.83 -11.02 11.49
CA ALA A 165 -17.39 -9.69 11.93
C ALA A 165 -18.15 -8.53 11.25
N ALA A 166 -19.10 -8.83 10.35
CA ALA A 166 -19.90 -7.79 9.69
C ALA A 166 -21.00 -7.23 10.59
N SER A 167 -21.28 -5.94 10.41
CA SER A 167 -22.46 -5.29 10.99
C SER A 167 -23.77 -5.88 10.44
N GLY A 168 -24.87 -5.66 11.16
CA GLY A 168 -26.20 -6.05 10.72
C GLY A 168 -26.60 -5.44 9.37
N SER A 169 -27.46 -6.15 8.62
CA SER A 169 -27.85 -5.83 7.23
C SER A 169 -28.36 -4.40 7.06
N TYR A 170 -29.13 -3.89 8.02
CA TYR A 170 -29.63 -2.51 8.01
C TYR A 170 -28.48 -1.49 8.04
N SER A 171 -27.56 -1.62 9.00
CA SER A 171 -26.40 -0.72 9.13
C SER A 171 -25.52 -0.77 7.88
N LEU A 172 -25.27 -1.97 7.35
CA LEU A 172 -24.49 -2.15 6.12
C LEU A 172 -25.14 -1.50 4.91
N THR A 173 -26.47 -1.61 4.78
CA THR A 173 -27.23 -0.97 3.68
C THR A 173 -27.13 0.55 3.77
N VAL A 174 -27.31 1.12 4.96
CA VAL A 174 -27.20 2.57 5.18
C VAL A 174 -25.78 3.06 4.85
N MET A 175 -24.74 2.39 5.36
CA MET A 175 -23.35 2.74 5.06
C MET A 175 -23.02 2.62 3.57
N THR A 176 -23.59 1.64 2.87
CA THR A 176 -23.41 1.47 1.42
C THR A 176 -24.01 2.64 0.64
N ILE A 177 -25.24 3.07 1.00
CA ILE A 177 -25.89 4.22 0.37
C ILE A 177 -25.07 5.49 0.60
N VAL A 178 -24.59 5.71 1.82
CA VAL A 178 -23.74 6.85 2.16
C VAL A 178 -22.42 6.80 1.38
N ALA A 179 -21.76 5.64 1.30
CA ALA A 179 -20.51 5.49 0.56
C ALA A 179 -20.69 5.76 -0.94
N VAL A 180 -21.71 5.16 -1.58
CA VAL A 180 -21.98 5.33 -3.02
C VAL A 180 -22.40 6.77 -3.35
N SER A 181 -23.10 7.45 -2.44
CA SER A 181 -23.48 8.85 -2.65
C SER A 181 -22.31 9.81 -2.43
N LEU A 182 -21.55 9.69 -1.34
CA LEU A 182 -20.48 10.64 -0.99
C LEU A 182 -19.16 10.42 -1.75
N LEU A 183 -18.79 9.18 -2.04
CA LEU A 183 -17.50 8.86 -2.67
C LEU A 183 -17.30 9.57 -4.03
N PRO A 184 -18.29 9.63 -4.95
CA PRO A 184 -18.16 10.38 -6.19
C PRO A 184 -17.89 11.88 -5.98
N PHE A 185 -18.51 12.51 -4.96
CA PHE A 185 -18.26 13.92 -4.66
C PHE A 185 -16.83 14.14 -4.17
N VAL A 186 -16.34 13.28 -3.26
CA VAL A 186 -14.95 13.35 -2.76
C VAL A 186 -13.96 13.18 -3.90
N LEU A 187 -14.17 12.18 -4.78
CA LEU A 187 -13.32 11.96 -5.94
C LEU A 187 -13.39 13.12 -6.94
N GLY A 188 -14.59 13.66 -7.20
CA GLY A 188 -14.78 14.81 -8.07
C GLY A 188 -14.01 16.04 -7.57
N TYR A 189 -14.10 16.35 -6.28
CA TYR A 189 -13.32 17.41 -5.66
C TYR A 189 -11.81 17.15 -5.75
N GLN A 190 -11.37 15.93 -5.48
CA GLN A 190 -9.95 15.57 -5.55
C GLN A 190 -9.38 15.71 -6.97
N ILE A 191 -10.15 15.30 -8.00
CA ILE A 191 -9.80 15.45 -9.41
C ILE A 191 -9.76 16.93 -9.79
N TRP A 192 -10.78 17.70 -9.40
CA TRP A 192 -10.85 19.14 -9.67
C TRP A 192 -9.67 19.88 -9.03
N SER A 193 -9.38 19.61 -7.76
CA SER A 193 -8.24 20.18 -7.04
C SER A 193 -6.92 19.85 -7.74
N TYR A 194 -6.71 18.59 -8.13
CA TYR A 194 -5.53 18.20 -8.90
C TYR A 194 -5.44 18.94 -10.25
N TYR A 195 -6.56 19.09 -10.96
CA TYR A 195 -6.61 19.79 -12.25
C TYR A 195 -6.30 21.28 -12.12
N VAL A 196 -6.84 21.94 -11.10
CA VAL A 196 -6.60 23.36 -10.80
C VAL A 196 -5.13 23.59 -10.50
N PHE A 197 -4.54 22.75 -9.65
CA PHE A 197 -3.15 22.93 -9.25
C PHE A 197 -2.13 22.31 -10.21
N ARG A 198 -2.51 21.75 -11.36
CA ARG A 198 -1.63 20.91 -12.22
C ARG A 198 -0.32 21.54 -12.71
N LYS A 199 -0.18 22.87 -12.68
CA LYS A 199 1.04 23.57 -13.09
C LYS A 199 2.21 23.24 -12.16
N ARG A 200 3.43 23.29 -12.70
CA ARG A 200 4.65 23.10 -11.91
C ARG A 200 4.98 24.35 -11.11
N VAL A 201 5.59 24.15 -9.95
CA VAL A 201 6.09 25.20 -9.08
C VAL A 201 7.53 25.50 -9.50
N SER A 202 7.81 26.77 -9.79
CA SER A 202 9.13 27.29 -10.15
C SER A 202 9.57 28.35 -9.16
N GLY A 203 10.85 28.35 -8.76
CA GLY A 203 11.40 29.34 -7.83
C GLY A 203 11.60 30.74 -8.43
N LYS A 204 11.23 30.96 -9.70
CA LYS A 204 11.37 32.24 -10.41
C LYS A 204 10.12 33.12 -10.34
N GLU A 205 9.01 32.64 -9.79
CA GLU A 205 7.81 33.45 -9.59
C GLU A 205 7.93 34.23 -8.27
N PRO A 206 7.82 35.57 -8.29
CA PRO A 206 7.80 36.36 -7.07
C PRO A 206 6.58 35.97 -6.23
N MET A 207 6.81 35.62 -4.96
CA MET A 207 5.76 35.26 -4.01
C MET A 207 4.99 36.52 -3.62
N THR A 208 3.94 36.86 -4.37
CA THR A 208 2.93 37.82 -3.92
C THR A 208 1.99 37.10 -2.98
N TYR A 209 2.22 37.26 -1.67
CA TYR A 209 1.33 36.80 -0.60
C TYR A 209 0.03 37.61 -0.57
#